data_AF-A0A428PKH2-F1
#
_entry.id   AF-A0A428PKH2-F1
#
_cell.length_a   1.000
_cell.length_b   1.000
_cell.length_c   1.000
_cell.angle_alpha   90.00
_cell.angle_beta   90.00
_cell.angle_gamma   90.00
#
_symmetry.space_group_name_H-M   'P 1'
#
loop_
_entity.id
_entity.type
_entity.pdbx_description
1 polymer ?
#
loop_
_entity_poly.entity_id
_entity_poly.type
_entity_poly.pdbx_seq_one_letter_code
_entity_poly.pdbx_strand_id
1 'polypeptide(L)'
;MGSYSLPDTSYPQLARLESKYIDTLHTKNPILDLGDLHRMILQVAEDGLDWSTQTCLVALVCANAATTEPYPESAGGDEMSLSSTPDQKAREKAELDLSMQFWNVAIKRLGYASGQSSVQAVQCLCLAGIWYMHRLEPLEAWKQFSLAGTAWHSLSLTHFPHGELINQADSSSNELTIMQALYFTIWKSECELRLELPLPSPSVLANAYFPLAFPQPPSLGSHPLDPDTTERERRWYYYLSEIAARHLINRLLQMNSEVPTTPTEKQVRRMVSQAEMMETQIFDWYSSLPPIFYFDIPEGYQIDFHPNAMIFVLRHRYFTLRELMSRPFVRLCVDRLVDGMDPTIYTPVTSFASQCLQFCMLKLGQVVGHRHQGAWYTIRMTTSSCLTLAAVHRAQHQADECQAVRVVQNVILPETWRDGVGQAVDSNQPQFDEPNGGASNLKQVVGAILESSMDYQTPLE
;
A
#
# COMPACT_ATOMS: atom_id res chain seq x y z
N MET A 1 24.27 10.00 10.63
CA MET A 1 23.15 10.66 11.34
C MET A 1 23.55 12.09 11.58
N GLY A 2 22.76 13.07 11.15
CA GLY A 2 23.00 14.48 11.48
C GLY A 2 22.94 14.70 13.00
N SER A 3 23.59 15.75 13.51
CA SER A 3 23.43 16.18 14.89
C SER A 3 22.11 16.95 15.01
N TYR A 4 21.04 16.23 15.31
CA TYR A 4 19.76 16.83 15.67
C TYR A 4 19.72 17.09 17.18
N SER A 5 19.06 18.18 17.58
CA SER A 5 18.75 18.45 18.99
C SER A 5 17.82 17.39 19.57
N LEU A 6 17.62 17.42 20.89
CA LEU A 6 16.50 16.68 21.49
C LEU A 6 15.17 17.30 21.05
N PRO A 7 14.13 16.49 20.80
CA PRO A 7 12.80 16.99 20.48
C PRO A 7 12.16 17.69 21.68
N ASP A 8 11.22 18.60 21.42
CA ASP A 8 10.31 19.10 22.45
C ASP A 8 9.37 17.98 22.91
N THR A 9 9.49 17.60 24.18
CA THR A 9 8.66 16.57 24.83
C THR A 9 7.60 17.19 25.74
N SER A 10 7.30 18.47 25.58
CA SER A 10 6.18 19.11 26.29
C SER A 10 4.86 18.40 25.96
N TYR A 11 3.98 18.28 26.95
CA TYR A 11 2.67 17.64 26.77
C TYR A 11 1.88 18.21 25.55
N PRO A 12 1.81 19.54 25.32
CA PRO A 12 1.11 20.07 24.14
C PRO A 12 1.68 19.55 22.80
N GLN A 13 3.01 19.43 22.69
CA GLN A 13 3.65 18.94 21.48
C GLN A 13 3.44 17.42 21.30
N LEU A 14 3.53 16.64 22.38
CA LEU A 14 3.29 15.20 22.32
C LEU A 14 1.81 14.88 22.04
N ALA A 15 0.87 15.57 22.69
CA ALA A 15 -0.56 15.41 22.45
C ALA A 15 -0.95 15.79 21.00
N ARG A 16 -0.33 16.84 20.42
CA ARG A 16 -0.51 17.18 19.00
C ARG A 16 -0.09 16.02 18.08
N LEU A 17 1.05 15.40 18.35
CA LEU A 17 1.56 14.29 17.54
C LEU A 17 0.75 13.01 17.77
N GLU A 18 0.24 12.80 18.97
CA GLU A 18 -0.71 11.73 19.29
C GLU A 18 -1.95 11.80 18.42
N SER A 19 -2.65 12.93 18.43
CA SER A 19 -3.86 13.13 17.62
C SER A 19 -3.55 12.94 16.13
N LYS A 20 -2.44 13.52 15.64
CA LYS A 20 -2.02 13.36 14.23
C LYS A 20 -1.73 11.90 13.87
N TYR A 21 -1.08 11.13 14.76
CA TYR A 21 -0.85 9.70 14.55
C TYR A 21 -2.17 8.92 14.47
N ILE A 22 -3.09 9.22 15.38
CA ILE A 22 -4.40 8.55 15.46
C ILE A 22 -5.14 8.72 14.13
N ASP A 23 -5.23 9.97 13.66
CA ASP A 23 -6.00 10.32 12.46
C ASP A 23 -5.38 9.74 11.17
N THR A 24 -4.06 9.77 11.06
CA THR A 24 -3.38 9.50 9.79
C THR A 24 -2.93 8.04 9.61
N LEU A 25 -2.57 7.35 10.70
CA LEU A 25 -1.95 6.04 10.67
C LEU A 25 -2.71 4.98 11.47
N HIS A 26 -3.13 5.28 12.70
CA HIS A 26 -3.80 4.30 13.56
C HIS A 26 -5.15 3.85 12.97
N THR A 27 -5.88 4.76 12.34
CA THR A 27 -7.13 4.48 11.61
C THR A 27 -7.01 3.32 10.62
N LYS A 28 -5.83 3.16 10.00
CA LYS A 28 -5.53 2.11 9.01
C LYS A 28 -4.72 0.96 9.57
N ASN A 29 -4.04 1.16 10.70
CA ASN A 29 -3.16 0.20 11.36
C ASN A 29 -3.43 0.25 12.89
N PRO A 30 -4.50 -0.39 13.38
CA PRO A 30 -4.93 -0.29 14.78
C PRO A 30 -4.08 -1.16 15.72
N ILE A 31 -2.76 -0.90 15.75
CA ILE A 31 -1.77 -1.75 16.44
C ILE A 31 -1.45 -1.30 17.87
N LEU A 32 -2.10 -0.24 18.37
CA LEU A 32 -1.90 0.32 19.73
C LEU A 32 -3.25 0.44 20.44
N ASP A 33 -3.27 0.27 21.77
CA ASP A 33 -4.39 0.74 22.59
C ASP A 33 -4.27 2.25 22.83
N LEU A 34 -5.33 3.01 22.57
CA LEU A 34 -5.30 4.47 22.66
C LEU A 34 -5.22 4.97 24.11
N GLY A 35 -5.81 4.26 25.07
CA GLY A 35 -5.71 4.60 26.48
C GLY A 35 -4.30 4.40 27.02
N ASP A 36 -3.68 3.27 26.68
CA ASP A 36 -2.28 3.00 27.01
C ASP A 36 -1.33 3.98 26.32
N LEU A 37 -1.56 4.31 25.04
CA LEU A 37 -0.78 5.31 24.32
C LEU A 37 -0.79 6.67 25.05
N HIS A 38 -1.99 7.14 25.39
CA HIS A 38 -2.15 8.42 26.08
C HIS A 38 -1.45 8.43 27.44
N ARG A 39 -1.58 7.34 28.21
CA ARG A 39 -0.87 7.17 29.49
C ARG A 39 0.65 7.20 29.31
N MET A 40 1.18 6.53 28.29
CA MET A 40 2.63 6.54 28.00
C MET A 40 3.12 7.93 27.60
N ILE A 41 2.31 8.69 26.87
CA ILE A 41 2.60 10.07 26.48
C ILE A 41 2.67 10.99 27.69
N LEU A 42 1.71 10.90 28.62
CA LEU A 42 1.74 11.67 29.87
C LEU A 42 2.99 11.38 30.67
N GLN A 43 3.36 10.10 30.82
CA GLN A 43 4.57 9.70 31.54
C GLN A 43 5.84 10.25 30.88
N VAL A 44 5.95 10.21 29.54
CA VAL A 44 7.10 10.81 28.85
C VAL A 44 7.14 12.33 28.99
N ALA A 45 5.97 12.99 29.02
CA ALA A 45 5.87 14.43 29.23
C ALA A 45 6.29 14.86 30.66
N GLU A 46 5.95 14.05 31.66
CA GLU A 46 6.20 14.31 33.08
C GLU A 46 7.63 13.91 33.49
N ASP A 47 8.05 12.69 33.14
CA ASP A 47 9.30 12.08 33.61
C ASP A 47 10.48 12.28 32.64
N GLY A 48 10.18 12.66 31.40
CA GLY A 48 11.16 12.83 30.32
C GLY A 48 11.56 11.51 29.64
N LEU A 49 12.62 11.59 28.82
CA LEU A 49 13.07 10.48 27.98
C LEU A 49 14.01 9.52 28.73
N ASP A 50 13.51 8.35 29.12
CA ASP A 50 14.31 7.27 29.74
C ASP A 50 14.78 6.23 28.70
N TRP A 51 15.44 5.13 29.09
CA TRP A 51 15.91 4.08 28.16
C TRP A 51 14.88 2.97 27.87
N SER A 52 13.61 3.15 28.24
CA SER A 52 12.60 2.10 28.16
C SER A 52 12.07 1.85 26.74
N THR A 53 11.45 0.68 26.56
CA THR A 53 10.63 0.35 25.38
C THR A 53 9.45 1.29 25.23
N GLN A 54 8.88 1.78 26.33
CA GLN A 54 7.80 2.77 26.31
C GLN A 54 8.26 4.09 25.66
N THR A 55 9.41 4.63 26.06
CA THR A 55 9.97 5.84 25.43
C THR A 55 10.30 5.59 23.95
N CYS A 56 10.75 4.39 23.60
CA CYS A 56 10.93 4.00 22.20
C CYS A 56 9.62 4.08 21.42
N LEU A 57 8.54 3.52 21.97
CA LEU A 57 7.23 3.47 21.34
C LEU A 57 6.64 4.88 21.13
N VAL A 58 6.65 5.72 22.17
CA VAL A 58 6.18 7.11 22.09
C VAL A 58 6.99 7.90 21.06
N ALA A 59 8.32 7.74 21.05
CA ALA A 59 9.17 8.40 20.07
C ALA A 59 8.87 7.94 18.64
N LEU A 60 8.59 6.66 18.41
CA LEU A 60 8.20 6.14 17.09
C LEU A 60 6.83 6.66 16.64
N VAL A 61 5.86 6.75 17.54
CA VAL A 61 4.56 7.37 17.28
C VAL A 61 4.75 8.82 16.83
N CYS A 62 5.54 9.58 17.60
CA CYS A 62 5.83 10.98 17.30
C CYS A 62 6.60 11.16 15.99
N ALA A 63 7.60 10.31 15.71
CA ALA A 63 8.38 10.36 14.48
C ALA A 63 7.52 10.08 13.25
N ASN A 64 6.65 9.07 13.32
CA ASN A 64 5.70 8.76 12.25
C ASN A 64 4.66 9.89 12.09
N ALA A 65 4.07 10.39 13.18
CA ALA A 65 3.13 11.51 13.13
C ALA A 65 3.72 12.74 12.44
N ALA A 66 4.94 13.14 12.82
CA ALA A 66 5.60 14.31 12.26
C ALA A 66 5.86 14.15 10.75
N THR A 67 6.24 12.96 10.30
CA THR A 67 6.58 12.72 8.88
C THR A 67 5.35 12.53 7.97
N THR A 68 4.23 12.08 8.51
CA THR A 68 3.01 11.85 7.72
C THR A 68 2.33 13.17 7.39
N GLU A 69 1.98 13.36 6.13
CA GLU A 69 1.11 14.45 5.69
C GLU A 69 -0.36 14.06 5.83
N PRO A 70 -1.24 14.99 6.20
CA PRO A 70 -2.66 14.71 6.29
C PRO A 70 -3.21 14.28 4.92
N TYR A 71 -4.27 13.48 4.95
CA TYR A 71 -4.94 13.10 3.71
C TYR A 71 -5.54 14.34 3.04
N PRO A 72 -5.51 14.47 1.70
CA PRO A 72 -5.91 15.70 1.00
C PRO A 72 -7.30 16.26 1.35
N GLU A 73 -8.26 15.46 1.84
CA GLU A 73 -9.55 15.96 2.37
C GLU A 73 -9.40 16.89 3.59
N SER A 74 -8.32 16.74 4.39
CA SER A 74 -8.06 17.56 5.57
C SER A 74 -7.48 18.94 5.25
N ALA A 75 -6.95 19.11 4.04
CA ALA A 75 -6.51 20.39 3.50
C ALA A 75 -7.63 20.88 2.58
N GLY A 76 -8.30 21.99 2.90
CA GLY A 76 -9.44 22.47 2.11
C GLY A 76 -9.14 22.46 0.60
N GLY A 77 -10.12 22.01 -0.20
CA GLY A 77 -9.96 21.65 -1.62
C GLY A 77 -9.41 22.72 -2.59
N ASP A 78 -9.05 23.91 -2.11
CA ASP A 78 -8.42 24.98 -2.90
C ASP A 78 -6.87 24.94 -2.87
N GLU A 79 -6.23 24.16 -1.99
CA GLU A 79 -4.76 24.13 -1.87
C GLU A 79 -4.04 23.12 -2.78
N MET A 80 -4.78 22.34 -3.57
CA MET A 80 -4.22 21.20 -4.31
C MET A 80 -3.47 21.58 -5.61
N SER A 81 -3.30 22.88 -5.90
CA SER A 81 -2.72 23.33 -7.18
C SER A 81 -1.97 24.69 -7.15
N LEU A 82 -1.22 25.02 -6.09
CA LEU A 82 -0.31 26.17 -6.13
C LEU A 82 1.03 25.82 -5.49
N SER A 83 2.11 26.26 -6.14
CA SER A 83 3.49 26.17 -5.64
C SER A 83 3.54 26.44 -4.12
N SER A 84 4.02 25.48 -3.34
CA SER A 84 4.09 25.64 -1.89
C SER A 84 4.83 26.92 -1.52
N THR A 85 4.18 27.75 -0.70
CA THR A 85 4.75 29.02 -0.25
C THR A 85 6.05 28.75 0.52
N PRO A 86 6.99 29.70 0.57
CA PRO A 86 8.22 29.54 1.35
C PRO A 86 7.94 29.14 2.81
N ASP A 87 6.86 29.67 3.40
CA ASP A 87 6.42 29.36 4.75
C ASP A 87 5.94 27.90 4.89
N GLN A 88 5.19 27.40 3.91
CA GLN A 88 4.74 26.00 3.88
C GLN A 88 5.93 25.04 3.76
N LYS A 89 6.88 25.32 2.88
CA LYS A 89 8.13 24.54 2.75
C LYS A 89 8.96 24.55 4.04
N ALA A 90 9.02 25.70 4.71
CA ALA A 90 9.71 25.81 5.99
C ALA A 90 9.03 24.96 7.09
N ARG A 91 7.69 24.94 7.10
CA ARG A 91 6.89 24.11 8.02
C ARG A 91 7.07 22.62 7.75
N GLU A 92 7.01 22.19 6.50
CA GLU A 92 7.27 20.80 6.09
C GLU A 92 8.67 20.35 6.52
N LYS A 93 9.68 21.19 6.27
CA LYS A 93 11.05 20.93 6.72
C LYS A 93 11.13 20.81 8.25
N ALA A 94 10.46 21.68 8.99
CA ALA A 94 10.46 21.63 10.45
C ALA A 94 9.80 20.34 10.98
N GLU A 95 8.72 19.87 10.37
CA GLU A 95 8.07 18.60 10.71
C GLU A 95 8.99 17.39 10.37
N LEU A 96 9.71 17.42 9.24
CA LEU A 96 10.71 16.39 8.92
C LEU A 96 11.89 16.40 9.91
N ASP A 97 12.39 17.58 10.30
CA ASP A 97 13.43 17.71 11.31
C ASP A 97 12.93 17.21 12.67
N LEU A 98 11.67 17.47 13.04
CA LEU A 98 11.03 16.93 14.25
C LEU A 98 10.90 15.41 14.19
N SER A 99 10.52 14.85 13.04
CA SER A 99 10.48 13.40 12.82
C SER A 99 11.85 12.77 13.06
N MET A 100 12.92 13.38 12.54
CA MET A 100 14.29 12.92 12.73
C MET A 100 14.77 13.04 14.18
N GLN A 101 14.36 14.08 14.91
CA GLN A 101 14.67 14.23 16.34
C GLN A 101 14.06 13.08 17.16
N PHE A 102 12.77 12.79 16.96
CA PHE A 102 12.12 11.66 17.63
C PHE A 102 12.67 10.31 17.16
N TRP A 103 12.98 10.15 15.87
CA TRP A 103 13.64 8.94 15.37
C TRP A 103 14.98 8.68 16.07
N ASN A 104 15.79 9.71 16.30
CA ASN A 104 17.06 9.57 17.01
C ASN A 104 16.89 9.15 18.47
N VAL A 105 15.76 9.48 19.10
CA VAL A 105 15.38 8.98 20.42
C VAL A 105 15.02 7.50 20.32
N ALA A 106 14.15 7.14 19.37
CA ALA A 106 13.68 5.77 19.16
C ALA A 106 14.81 4.79 18.79
N ILE A 107 15.62 5.11 17.79
CA ILE A 107 16.62 4.18 17.24
C ILE A 107 17.68 3.77 18.26
N LYS A 108 18.00 4.64 19.23
CA LYS A 108 18.90 4.34 20.35
C LYS A 108 18.33 3.32 21.33
N ARG A 109 17.01 3.18 21.39
CA ARG A 109 16.27 2.26 22.27
C ARG A 109 15.75 1.03 21.52
N LEU A 110 15.70 1.09 20.19
CA LEU A 110 15.13 0.03 19.36
C LEU A 110 15.83 -1.31 19.59
N GLY A 111 17.16 -1.32 19.74
CA GLY A 111 17.91 -2.55 20.05
C GLY A 111 17.56 -3.15 21.42
N TYR A 112 17.33 -2.33 22.43
CA TYR A 112 16.83 -2.80 23.74
C TYR A 112 15.41 -3.36 23.61
N ALA A 113 14.52 -2.64 22.90
CA ALA A 113 13.17 -3.09 22.63
C ALA A 113 13.14 -4.42 21.89
N SER A 114 13.97 -4.61 20.86
CA SER A 114 14.06 -5.87 20.10
C SER A 114 14.47 -7.08 20.94
N GLY A 115 15.15 -6.86 22.06
CA GLY A 115 15.52 -7.92 23.01
C GLY A 115 14.40 -8.30 23.98
N GLN A 116 13.29 -7.55 24.04
CA GLN A 116 12.18 -7.84 24.94
C GLN A 116 11.15 -8.76 24.28
N SER A 117 10.64 -9.72 25.05
CA SER A 117 9.49 -10.54 24.67
C SER A 117 8.20 -9.85 25.13
N SER A 118 7.81 -8.76 24.47
CA SER A 118 6.58 -8.03 24.80
C SER A 118 5.86 -7.52 23.56
N VAL A 119 4.54 -7.27 23.67
CA VAL A 119 3.75 -6.67 22.59
C VAL A 119 4.32 -5.30 22.18
N GLN A 120 4.74 -4.50 23.17
CA GLN A 120 5.37 -3.20 22.93
C GLN A 120 6.64 -3.28 22.08
N ALA A 121 7.44 -4.33 22.22
CA ALA A 121 8.61 -4.54 21.38
C ALA A 121 8.23 -4.78 19.91
N VAL A 122 7.19 -5.60 19.68
CA VAL A 122 6.64 -5.86 18.34
C VAL A 122 6.06 -4.58 17.73
N GLN A 123 5.33 -3.79 18.52
CA GLN A 123 4.81 -2.48 18.11
C GLN A 123 5.93 -1.52 17.70
N CYS A 124 7.01 -1.44 18.49
CA CYS A 124 8.17 -0.61 18.15
C CYS A 124 8.80 -1.01 16.82
N LEU A 125 9.04 -2.30 16.61
CA LEU A 125 9.63 -2.81 15.37
C LEU A 125 8.71 -2.55 14.16
N CYS A 126 7.40 -2.76 14.32
CA CYS A 126 6.42 -2.49 13.26
C CYS A 126 6.38 -0.99 12.89
N LEU A 127 6.32 -0.10 13.87
CA LEU A 127 6.32 1.35 13.65
C LEU A 127 7.65 1.87 13.08
N ALA A 128 8.77 1.23 13.41
CA ALA A 128 10.05 1.53 12.78
C ALA A 128 10.03 1.17 11.28
N GLY A 129 9.41 0.05 10.91
CA GLY A 129 9.20 -0.32 9.50
C GLY A 129 8.32 0.70 8.76
N ILE A 130 7.22 1.13 9.38
CA ILE A 130 6.33 2.17 8.84
C ILE A 130 7.09 3.49 8.65
N TRP A 131 7.94 3.88 9.60
CA TRP A 131 8.74 5.10 9.47
C TRP A 131 9.72 5.04 8.30
N TYR A 132 10.40 3.91 8.11
CA TYR A 132 11.26 3.70 6.94
C TYR A 132 10.49 3.77 5.61
N MET A 133 9.25 3.31 5.57
CA MET A 133 8.39 3.46 4.38
C MET A 133 8.08 4.92 4.06
N HIS A 134 7.84 5.77 5.07
CA HIS A 134 7.67 7.21 4.86
C HIS A 134 8.92 7.90 4.30
N ARG A 135 10.11 7.33 4.56
CA ARG A 135 11.39 7.81 4.02
C ARG A 135 11.80 7.16 2.71
N LEU A 136 10.88 6.39 2.10
CA LEU A 136 11.12 5.65 0.86
C LEU A 136 12.33 4.71 0.98
N GLU A 137 12.56 4.10 2.16
CA GLU A 137 13.66 3.17 2.43
C GLU A 137 13.12 1.73 2.59
N PRO A 138 12.59 1.10 1.52
CA PRO A 138 11.80 -0.14 1.60
C PRO A 138 12.60 -1.36 2.08
N LEU A 139 13.91 -1.40 1.83
CA LEU A 139 14.77 -2.48 2.33
C LEU A 139 15.00 -2.38 3.84
N GLU A 140 15.14 -1.18 4.38
CA GLU A 140 15.22 -0.97 5.83
C GLU A 140 13.88 -1.25 6.48
N ALA A 141 12.78 -0.83 5.84
CA ALA A 141 11.43 -1.17 6.28
C ALA A 141 11.21 -2.69 6.36
N TRP A 142 11.61 -3.43 5.31
CA TRP A 142 11.53 -4.89 5.29
C TRP A 142 12.29 -5.52 6.47
N LYS A 143 13.51 -5.07 6.76
CA LYS A 143 14.28 -5.59 7.91
C LYS A 143 13.50 -5.42 9.23
N GLN A 144 12.90 -4.24 9.44
CA GLN A 144 12.12 -3.98 10.65
C GLN A 144 10.84 -4.83 10.71
N PHE A 145 10.12 -4.98 9.59
CA PHE A 145 8.95 -5.85 9.53
C PHE A 145 9.31 -7.32 9.78
N SER A 146 10.41 -7.81 9.21
CA SER A 146 10.89 -9.17 9.49
C SER A 146 11.28 -9.38 10.94
N LEU A 147 11.97 -8.41 11.56
CA LEU A 147 12.24 -8.45 13.01
C LEU A 147 10.94 -8.45 13.82
N ALA A 148 9.95 -7.61 13.44
CA ALA A 148 8.65 -7.56 14.08
C ALA A 148 7.93 -8.91 13.96
N GLY A 149 7.96 -9.55 12.78
CA GLY A 149 7.35 -10.86 12.54
C GLY A 149 7.99 -11.98 13.35
N THR A 150 9.32 -11.98 13.48
CA THR A 150 10.04 -12.92 14.36
C THR A 150 9.70 -12.69 15.83
N ALA A 151 9.72 -11.44 16.30
CA ALA A 151 9.37 -11.09 17.68
C ALA A 151 7.91 -11.47 17.99
N TRP A 152 6.99 -11.17 17.07
CA TRP A 152 5.58 -11.56 17.17
C TRP A 152 5.43 -13.07 17.28
N HIS A 153 6.13 -13.83 16.42
CA HIS A 153 6.02 -15.29 16.42
C HIS A 153 6.57 -15.89 17.71
N SER A 154 7.74 -15.42 18.16
CA SER A 154 8.31 -15.82 19.45
C SER A 154 7.33 -15.56 20.60
N LEU A 155 6.74 -14.36 20.64
CA LEU A 155 5.78 -13.99 21.66
C LEU A 155 4.54 -14.90 21.60
N SER A 156 4.01 -15.17 20.41
CA SER A 156 2.83 -16.02 20.19
C SER A 156 3.03 -17.44 20.74
N LEU A 157 4.22 -18.02 20.57
CA LEU A 157 4.54 -19.37 21.06
C LEU A 157 4.61 -19.44 22.59
N THR A 158 4.98 -18.33 23.24
CA THR A 158 5.17 -18.26 24.69
C THR A 158 3.95 -17.76 25.48
N HIS A 159 3.17 -16.82 24.92
CA HIS A 159 2.06 -16.15 25.59
C HIS A 159 0.68 -16.62 25.12
N PHE A 160 0.57 -17.21 23.92
CA PHE A 160 -0.71 -17.62 23.32
C PHE A 160 -0.65 -19.04 22.75
N PRO A 161 -0.38 -20.07 23.58
CA PRO A 161 -0.30 -21.45 23.11
C PRO A 161 -1.62 -21.85 22.44
N HIS A 162 -1.50 -22.47 21.26
CA HIS A 162 -2.57 -22.66 20.26
C HIS A 162 -3.87 -23.34 20.76
N GLY A 163 -3.88 -23.92 21.96
CA GLY A 163 -5.03 -24.60 22.55
C GLY A 163 -6.08 -23.70 23.22
N GLU A 164 -5.73 -22.48 23.64
CA GLU A 164 -6.65 -21.59 24.39
C GLU A 164 -7.47 -20.65 23.48
N LEU A 165 -6.95 -20.35 22.28
CA LEU A 165 -7.52 -19.40 21.33
C LEU A 165 -8.80 -19.90 20.61
N ILE A 166 -9.04 -21.21 20.58
CA ILE A 166 -10.18 -21.82 19.87
C ILE A 166 -11.45 -21.78 20.73
N ASN A 167 -11.33 -21.68 22.06
CA ASN A 167 -12.44 -21.89 23.01
C ASN A 167 -12.91 -20.64 23.76
N GLN A 168 -12.29 -19.47 23.57
CA GLN A 168 -12.61 -18.23 24.30
C GLN A 168 -13.23 -17.16 23.38
N ALA A 169 -14.35 -17.48 22.74
CA ALA A 169 -15.03 -16.57 21.80
C ALA A 169 -15.61 -15.30 22.44
N ASP A 170 -15.91 -15.32 23.75
CA ASP A 170 -16.65 -14.24 24.42
C ASP A 170 -15.79 -13.32 25.32
N SER A 171 -14.46 -13.51 25.37
CA SER A 171 -13.57 -12.72 26.26
C SER A 171 -12.14 -12.59 25.74
N SER A 172 -11.95 -12.22 24.46
CA SER A 172 -10.61 -11.93 23.96
C SER A 172 -9.99 -10.75 24.71
N SER A 173 -8.82 -10.93 25.32
CA SER A 173 -8.08 -9.83 25.94
C SER A 173 -7.74 -8.75 24.91
N ASN A 174 -7.65 -7.49 25.34
CA ASN A 174 -7.22 -6.38 24.48
C ASN A 174 -5.85 -6.67 23.82
N GLU A 175 -4.96 -7.32 24.58
CA GLU A 175 -3.64 -7.75 24.12
C GLU A 175 -3.71 -8.74 22.94
N LEU A 176 -4.66 -9.68 22.96
CA LEU A 176 -4.88 -10.63 21.86
C LEU A 176 -5.33 -9.91 20.58
N THR A 177 -6.22 -8.91 20.72
CA THR A 177 -6.71 -8.09 19.60
C THR A 177 -5.59 -7.29 18.96
N ILE A 178 -4.73 -6.68 19.78
CA ILE A 178 -3.53 -5.97 19.32
C ILE A 178 -2.57 -6.93 18.61
N MET A 179 -2.38 -8.13 19.14
CA MET A 179 -1.53 -9.15 18.49
C MET A 179 -2.08 -9.59 17.13
N GLN A 180 -3.40 -9.69 16.96
CA GLN A 180 -4.03 -9.92 15.66
C GLN A 180 -3.80 -8.76 14.68
N ALA A 181 -3.94 -7.52 15.17
CA ALA A 181 -3.68 -6.32 14.38
C ALA A 181 -2.22 -6.26 13.91
N LEU A 182 -1.28 -6.56 14.81
CA LEU A 182 0.16 -6.63 14.51
C LEU A 182 0.46 -7.72 13.50
N TYR A 183 -0.06 -8.93 13.68
CA TYR A 183 0.16 -10.06 12.77
C TYR A 183 -0.12 -9.65 11.33
N PHE A 184 -1.33 -9.15 11.07
CA PHE A 184 -1.73 -8.85 9.69
C PHE A 184 -1.11 -7.56 9.17
N THR A 185 -0.87 -6.54 10.01
CA THR A 185 -0.10 -5.35 9.58
C THR A 185 1.31 -5.72 9.13
N ILE A 186 2.02 -6.56 9.89
CA ILE A 186 3.37 -7.02 9.56
C ILE A 186 3.35 -7.93 8.33
N TRP A 187 2.48 -8.95 8.33
CA TRP A 187 2.37 -9.91 7.22
C TRP A 187 2.01 -9.21 5.91
N LYS A 188 1.03 -8.29 5.93
CA LYS A 188 0.66 -7.48 4.76
C LYS A 188 1.84 -6.67 4.26
N SER A 189 2.55 -5.97 5.15
CA SER A 189 3.70 -5.13 4.78
C SER A 189 4.82 -5.94 4.14
N GLU A 190 5.14 -7.12 4.68
CA GLU A 190 6.12 -8.03 4.07
C GLU A 190 5.66 -8.57 2.71
N CYS A 191 4.38 -8.94 2.59
CA CYS A 191 3.81 -9.40 1.33
C CYS A 191 3.86 -8.32 0.25
N GLU A 192 3.50 -7.07 0.56
CA GLU A 192 3.56 -5.93 -0.38
C GLU A 192 4.99 -5.66 -0.85
N LEU A 193 5.96 -5.63 0.07
CA LEU A 193 7.38 -5.42 -0.29
C LEU A 193 7.92 -6.54 -1.20
N ARG A 194 7.51 -7.79 -0.96
CA ARG A 194 7.93 -8.95 -1.77
C ARG A 194 7.42 -8.91 -3.20
N LEU A 195 6.36 -8.14 -3.50
CA LEU A 195 5.89 -7.96 -4.89
C LEU A 195 6.86 -7.12 -5.70
N GLU A 196 7.56 -6.21 -5.04
CA GLU A 196 8.39 -5.20 -5.68
C GLU A 196 9.89 -5.49 -5.57
N LEU A 197 10.28 -6.32 -4.61
CA LEU A 197 11.67 -6.59 -4.26
C LEU A 197 11.94 -8.10 -4.21
N PRO A 198 13.15 -8.55 -4.63
CA PRO A 198 13.55 -9.95 -4.60
C PRO A 198 13.92 -10.39 -3.18
N LEU A 199 12.94 -10.40 -2.29
CA LEU A 199 13.12 -10.71 -0.87
C LEU A 199 13.02 -12.22 -0.61
N PRO A 200 13.70 -12.76 0.42
CA PRO A 200 13.59 -14.16 0.81
C PRO A 200 12.13 -14.59 1.09
N SER A 201 11.83 -15.85 0.74
CA SER A 201 10.50 -16.47 0.92
C SER A 201 10.62 -17.85 1.58
N PRO A 202 9.67 -18.25 2.46
CA PRO A 202 8.53 -17.47 2.98
C PRO A 202 8.89 -16.65 4.23
N SER A 203 8.08 -15.65 4.55
CA SER A 203 8.16 -14.93 5.84
C SER A 203 7.86 -15.87 7.01
N VAL A 204 8.42 -15.57 8.19
CA VAL A 204 8.11 -16.31 9.43
C VAL A 204 6.59 -16.40 9.66
N LEU A 205 5.87 -15.31 9.41
CA LEU A 205 4.42 -15.24 9.60
C LEU A 205 3.59 -16.01 8.57
N ALA A 206 4.16 -16.40 7.41
CA ALA A 206 3.41 -17.12 6.38
C ALA A 206 3.09 -18.57 6.81
N ASN A 207 3.91 -19.14 7.71
CA ASN A 207 3.72 -20.47 8.27
C ASN A 207 3.20 -20.44 9.71
N ALA A 208 3.00 -19.26 10.28
CA ALA A 208 2.48 -19.14 11.64
C ALA A 208 1.00 -19.53 11.64
N TYR A 209 0.68 -20.65 12.32
CA TYR A 209 -0.70 -21.03 12.58
C TYR A 209 -1.24 -20.12 13.67
N PHE A 210 -1.94 -19.06 13.27
CA PHE A 210 -2.76 -18.30 14.19
C PHE A 210 -4.22 -18.61 13.86
N PRO A 211 -5.05 -19.07 14.81
CA PRO A 211 -6.44 -19.43 14.52
C PRO A 211 -7.19 -18.15 14.13
N LEU A 212 -7.33 -17.98 12.83
CA LEU A 212 -8.10 -16.95 12.17
C LEU A 212 -9.59 -17.29 12.33
N ALA A 213 -10.16 -17.01 13.50
CA ALA A 213 -11.37 -16.21 13.41
C ALA A 213 -10.91 -14.83 12.94
N PHE A 214 -11.60 -14.24 11.97
CA PHE A 214 -11.47 -12.80 11.73
C PHE A 214 -11.37 -12.08 13.09
N PRO A 215 -10.57 -11.01 13.24
CA PRO A 215 -10.51 -10.28 14.50
C PRO A 215 -11.94 -10.07 14.99
N GLN A 216 -12.23 -10.36 16.26
CA GLN A 216 -13.61 -10.27 16.72
C GLN A 216 -14.09 -8.82 16.52
N PRO A 217 -15.36 -8.60 16.15
CA PRO A 217 -15.90 -7.25 16.21
C PRO A 217 -15.66 -6.72 17.62
N PRO A 218 -15.30 -5.43 17.79
CA PRO A 218 -15.21 -4.81 19.11
C PRO A 218 -16.47 -5.20 19.91
N SER A 219 -16.32 -5.59 21.17
CA SER A 219 -17.46 -6.00 22.00
C SER A 219 -18.51 -4.88 21.96
N LEU A 220 -19.60 -5.10 21.22
CA LEU A 220 -20.73 -4.17 21.02
C LEU A 220 -21.59 -4.08 22.29
N GLY A 221 -20.93 -4.05 23.45
CA GLY A 221 -21.53 -3.88 24.77
C GLY A 221 -21.71 -2.40 25.07
N SER A 222 -22.97 -2.01 25.27
CA SER A 222 -23.49 -0.70 25.69
C SER A 222 -23.48 0.44 24.65
N HIS A 223 -24.67 0.65 24.07
CA HIS A 223 -25.15 1.80 23.28
C HIS A 223 -24.47 2.06 21.92
N PRO A 224 -25.11 1.68 20.78
CA PRO A 224 -24.70 2.03 19.42
C PRO A 224 -24.85 3.53 19.06
N LEU A 225 -24.80 4.42 20.07
CA LEU A 225 -24.95 5.88 19.93
C LEU A 225 -23.66 6.64 20.27
N ASP A 226 -22.58 5.95 20.65
CA ASP A 226 -21.27 6.57 20.89
C ASP A 226 -20.47 6.65 19.56
N PRO A 227 -20.07 7.85 19.10
CA PRO A 227 -19.26 8.04 17.90
C PRO A 227 -17.99 7.18 17.86
N ASP A 228 -17.37 6.89 19.01
CA ASP A 228 -16.17 6.07 19.11
C ASP A 228 -16.45 4.59 18.76
N THR A 229 -17.64 4.10 19.07
CA THR A 229 -18.07 2.73 18.76
C THR A 229 -18.34 2.55 17.27
N THR A 230 -19.00 3.52 16.61
CA THR A 230 -19.23 3.50 15.17
C THR A 230 -17.92 3.55 14.37
N GLU A 231 -16.96 4.36 14.81
CA GLU A 231 -15.65 4.46 14.15
C GLU A 231 -14.80 3.20 14.36
N ARG A 232 -14.85 2.56 15.53
CA ARG A 232 -14.23 1.25 15.77
C ARG A 232 -14.81 0.17 14.86
N GLU A 233 -16.13 0.09 14.74
CA GLU A 233 -16.81 -0.86 13.86
C GLU A 233 -16.44 -0.63 12.39
N ARG A 234 -16.39 0.64 11.96
CA ARG A 234 -15.95 1.02 10.62
C ARG A 234 -14.52 0.54 10.32
N ARG A 235 -13.57 0.81 11.22
CA ARG A 235 -12.16 0.37 11.08
C ARG A 235 -12.06 -1.15 11.00
N TRP A 236 -12.85 -1.84 11.82
CA TRP A 236 -12.92 -3.30 11.82
C TRP A 236 -13.35 -3.85 10.46
N TYR A 237 -14.48 -3.37 9.93
CA TYR A 237 -14.96 -3.76 8.61
C TYR A 237 -13.94 -3.48 7.49
N TYR A 238 -13.34 -2.28 7.48
CA TYR A 238 -12.28 -1.93 6.54
C TYR A 238 -11.12 -2.95 6.60
N TYR A 239 -10.71 -3.33 7.80
CA TYR A 239 -9.64 -4.28 8.02
C TYR A 239 -9.96 -5.67 7.44
N LEU A 240 -11.19 -6.16 7.64
CA LEU A 240 -11.66 -7.41 7.04
C LEU A 240 -11.66 -7.35 5.50
N SER A 241 -12.13 -6.24 4.93
CA SER A 241 -12.13 -6.02 3.50
C SER A 241 -10.71 -6.03 2.91
N GLU A 242 -9.73 -5.41 3.59
CA GLU A 242 -8.31 -5.45 3.23
C GLU A 242 -7.72 -6.87 3.31
N ILE A 243 -8.08 -7.65 4.33
CA ILE A 243 -7.67 -9.06 4.46
C ILE A 243 -8.16 -9.86 3.26
N ALA A 244 -9.46 -9.78 2.96
CA ALA A 244 -10.06 -10.51 1.84
C ALA A 244 -9.43 -10.11 0.49
N ALA A 245 -9.20 -8.81 0.27
CA ALA A 245 -8.50 -8.32 -0.92
C ALA A 245 -7.08 -8.88 -1.02
N ARG A 246 -6.34 -8.98 0.10
CA ARG A 246 -4.99 -9.53 0.11
C ARG A 246 -4.96 -11.00 -0.29
N HIS A 247 -5.90 -11.81 0.17
CA HIS A 247 -6.00 -13.22 -0.25
C HIS A 247 -6.26 -13.35 -1.75
N LEU A 248 -7.10 -12.47 -2.33
CA LEU A 248 -7.30 -12.39 -3.78
C LEU A 248 -6.01 -12.03 -4.52
N ILE A 249 -5.29 -10.99 -4.06
CA ILE A 249 -4.00 -10.57 -4.63
C ILE A 249 -3.00 -11.74 -4.61
N ASN A 250 -2.85 -12.44 -3.48
CA ASN A 250 -1.92 -13.56 -3.37
C ASN A 250 -2.26 -14.70 -4.34
N ARG A 251 -3.55 -15.02 -4.51
CA ARG A 251 -3.98 -16.03 -5.50
C ARG A 251 -3.70 -15.60 -6.93
N LEU A 252 -3.92 -14.33 -7.27
CA LEU A 252 -3.59 -13.77 -8.59
C LEU A 252 -2.09 -13.84 -8.88
N LEU A 253 -1.26 -13.50 -7.90
CA LEU A 253 0.20 -13.57 -8.05
C LEU A 253 0.68 -15.00 -8.24
N GLN A 254 0.13 -15.95 -7.48
CA GLN A 254 0.41 -17.37 -7.68
C GLN A 254 0.01 -17.80 -9.10
N MET A 255 -1.23 -17.49 -9.52
CA MET A 255 -1.71 -17.79 -10.88
C MET A 255 -0.79 -17.21 -11.96
N ASN A 256 -0.37 -15.95 -11.81
CA ASN A 256 0.52 -15.28 -12.75
C ASN A 256 1.93 -15.90 -12.78
N SER A 257 2.42 -16.40 -11.64
CA SER A 257 3.72 -17.08 -11.55
C SER A 257 3.73 -18.46 -12.23
N GLU A 258 2.57 -19.09 -12.37
CA GLU A 258 2.40 -20.40 -13.01
C GLU A 258 2.21 -20.30 -14.53
N VAL A 259 2.12 -19.09 -15.10
CA VAL A 259 1.98 -18.87 -16.55
C VAL A 259 3.29 -19.27 -17.26
N PRO A 260 3.24 -20.22 -18.22
CA PRO A 260 4.41 -20.62 -18.99
C PRO A 260 5.02 -19.45 -19.78
N THR A 261 6.34 -19.50 -20.03
CA THR A 261 7.03 -18.49 -20.85
C THR A 261 6.47 -18.40 -22.27
N THR A 262 6.08 -19.54 -22.85
CA THR A 262 5.45 -19.66 -24.17
C THR A 262 4.23 -20.59 -24.04
N PRO A 263 3.04 -20.05 -23.71
CA PRO A 263 1.86 -20.87 -23.49
C PRO A 263 1.30 -21.42 -24.81
N THR A 264 0.82 -22.65 -24.77
CA THR A 264 0.04 -23.28 -25.86
C THR A 264 -1.35 -22.66 -25.97
N GLU A 265 -2.01 -22.84 -27.12
CA GLU A 265 -3.39 -22.36 -27.32
C GLU A 265 -4.36 -22.85 -26.21
N LYS A 266 -4.27 -24.13 -25.83
CA LYS A 266 -5.07 -24.70 -24.74
C LYS A 266 -4.81 -24.00 -23.40
N GLN A 267 -3.57 -23.63 -23.12
CA GLN A 267 -3.21 -22.89 -21.90
C GLN A 267 -3.75 -21.47 -21.95
N VAL A 268 -3.68 -20.78 -23.09
CA VAL A 268 -4.28 -19.44 -23.26
C VAL A 268 -5.79 -19.49 -23.02
N ARG A 269 -6.51 -20.47 -23.59
CA ARG A 269 -7.95 -20.64 -23.32
C ARG A 269 -8.24 -20.88 -21.83
N ARG A 270 -7.39 -21.66 -21.14
CA ARG A 270 -7.50 -21.85 -19.69
C ARG A 270 -7.27 -20.55 -18.93
N MET A 271 -6.29 -19.74 -19.33
CA MET A 271 -6.03 -18.43 -18.72
C MET A 271 -7.25 -17.50 -18.85
N VAL A 272 -7.89 -17.46 -20.03
CA VAL A 272 -9.14 -16.71 -20.26
C VAL A 272 -10.23 -17.15 -19.27
N SER A 273 -10.52 -18.46 -19.21
CA SER A 273 -11.55 -18.97 -18.29
C SER A 273 -11.22 -18.73 -16.81
N GLN A 274 -9.94 -18.77 -16.44
CA GLN A 274 -9.49 -18.45 -15.07
C GLN A 274 -9.65 -16.96 -14.76
N ALA A 275 -9.39 -16.08 -15.72
CA ALA A 275 -9.59 -14.64 -15.58
C ALA A 275 -11.08 -14.30 -15.43
N GLU A 276 -11.96 -14.91 -16.24
CA GLU A 276 -13.42 -14.74 -16.12
C GLU A 276 -13.92 -15.16 -14.72
N MET A 277 -13.47 -16.32 -14.22
CA MET A 277 -13.83 -16.78 -12.87
C MET A 277 -13.27 -15.86 -11.78
N MET A 278 -12.10 -15.27 -12.01
CA MET A 278 -11.50 -14.34 -11.06
C MET A 278 -12.22 -12.98 -11.07
N GLU A 279 -12.69 -12.52 -12.23
CA GLU A 279 -13.48 -11.29 -12.33
C GLU A 279 -14.74 -11.38 -11.49
N THR A 280 -15.45 -12.52 -11.53
CA THR A 280 -16.59 -12.79 -10.64
C THR A 280 -16.19 -12.71 -9.17
N GLN A 281 -15.07 -13.33 -8.77
CA GLN A 281 -14.62 -13.30 -7.36
C GLN A 281 -14.18 -11.90 -6.89
N ILE A 282 -13.61 -11.09 -7.78
CA ILE A 282 -13.28 -9.68 -7.50
C ILE A 282 -14.57 -8.88 -7.29
N PHE A 283 -15.59 -9.14 -8.11
CA PHE A 283 -16.90 -8.51 -7.95
C PHE A 283 -17.64 -8.97 -6.69
N ASP A 284 -17.54 -10.25 -6.32
CA ASP A 284 -18.09 -10.79 -5.08
C ASP A 284 -17.44 -10.13 -3.86
N TRP A 285 -16.12 -9.94 -3.90
CA TRP A 285 -15.42 -9.17 -2.86
C TRP A 285 -15.94 -7.74 -2.75
N TYR A 286 -16.08 -7.03 -3.88
CA TYR A 286 -16.64 -5.68 -3.91
C TYR A 286 -18.07 -5.64 -3.36
N SER A 287 -18.92 -6.58 -3.78
CA SER A 287 -20.32 -6.67 -3.35
C SER A 287 -20.48 -7.08 -1.88
N SER A 288 -19.45 -7.68 -1.29
CA SER A 288 -19.40 -8.02 0.13
C SER A 288 -18.97 -6.87 1.03
N LEU A 289 -18.51 -5.74 0.46
CA LEU A 289 -18.16 -4.56 1.24
C LEU A 289 -19.41 -4.02 1.96
N PRO A 290 -19.27 -3.52 3.20
CA PRO A 290 -20.37 -2.79 3.82
C PRO A 290 -20.74 -1.53 3.01
N PRO A 291 -22.02 -1.10 3.00
CA PRO A 291 -22.47 0.05 2.20
C PRO A 291 -21.70 1.35 2.44
N ILE A 292 -21.15 1.56 3.65
CA ILE A 292 -20.31 2.71 3.99
C ILE A 292 -18.96 2.74 3.22
N PHE A 293 -18.59 1.63 2.58
CA PHE A 293 -17.37 1.47 1.80
C PHE A 293 -17.62 1.30 0.30
N TYR A 294 -18.86 1.43 -0.17
CA TYR A 294 -19.15 1.40 -1.60
C TYR A 294 -18.50 2.59 -2.32
N PHE A 295 -18.06 2.33 -3.55
CA PHE A 295 -17.45 3.30 -4.44
C PHE A 295 -17.82 2.98 -5.88
N ASP A 296 -17.85 3.99 -6.73
CA ASP A 296 -18.17 3.80 -8.14
C ASP A 296 -17.12 2.93 -8.84
N ILE A 297 -17.60 1.97 -9.64
CA ILE A 297 -16.76 1.19 -10.56
C ILE A 297 -16.70 1.97 -11.88
N PRO A 298 -15.55 2.56 -12.24
CA PRO A 298 -15.44 3.37 -13.45
C PRO A 298 -15.49 2.52 -14.71
N GLU A 299 -16.25 2.96 -15.71
CA GLU A 299 -16.29 2.37 -17.05
C GLU A 299 -15.25 2.99 -18.01
N GLY A 300 -14.67 4.14 -17.65
CA GLY A 300 -13.71 4.89 -18.46
C GLY A 300 -12.27 4.87 -17.93
N TYR A 301 -11.48 5.87 -18.31
CA TYR A 301 -10.07 6.04 -17.95
C TYR A 301 -9.83 7.05 -16.81
N GLN A 302 -10.89 7.73 -16.37
CA GLN A 302 -10.83 8.78 -15.36
C GLN A 302 -11.88 8.53 -14.30
N ILE A 303 -11.57 8.95 -13.07
CA ILE A 303 -12.47 8.94 -11.93
C ILE A 303 -12.01 10.01 -10.95
N ASP A 304 -12.95 10.63 -10.24
CA ASP A 304 -12.61 11.65 -9.25
C ASP A 304 -11.91 11.05 -8.02
N PHE A 305 -11.08 11.87 -7.40
CA PHE A 305 -10.45 11.56 -6.13
C PHE A 305 -11.52 11.34 -5.05
N HIS A 306 -11.39 10.27 -4.27
CA HIS A 306 -12.34 9.96 -3.22
C HIS A 306 -11.88 10.62 -1.92
N PRO A 307 -12.69 11.48 -1.27
CA PRO A 307 -12.23 12.24 -0.11
C PRO A 307 -12.06 11.35 1.13
N ASN A 308 -12.82 10.26 1.25
CA ASN A 308 -12.57 9.29 2.32
C ASN A 308 -11.37 8.36 2.03
N ALA A 309 -10.36 8.41 2.89
CA ALA A 309 -9.13 7.63 2.73
C ALA A 309 -9.31 6.09 2.75
N MET A 310 -10.26 5.55 3.52
CA MET A 310 -10.49 4.09 3.56
C MET A 310 -11.12 3.60 2.26
N ILE A 311 -12.14 4.33 1.77
CA ILE A 311 -12.79 4.05 0.50
C ILE A 311 -11.79 4.18 -0.65
N PHE A 312 -10.96 5.22 -0.62
CA PHE A 312 -9.86 5.39 -1.58
C PHE A 312 -8.94 4.16 -1.63
N VAL A 313 -8.50 3.64 -0.48
CA VAL A 313 -7.64 2.45 -0.42
C VAL A 313 -8.36 1.21 -0.97
N LEU A 314 -9.61 0.97 -0.58
CA LEU A 314 -10.38 -0.19 -1.07
C LEU A 314 -10.63 -0.09 -2.59
N ARG A 315 -10.91 1.09 -3.11
CA ARG A 315 -10.99 1.33 -4.56
C ARG A 315 -9.68 1.02 -5.26
N HIS A 316 -8.54 1.44 -4.69
CA HIS A 316 -7.22 1.07 -5.22
C HIS A 316 -6.96 -0.43 -5.17
N ARG A 317 -7.49 -1.17 -4.19
CA ARG A 317 -7.44 -2.65 -4.21
C ARG A 317 -8.22 -3.21 -5.38
N TYR A 318 -9.42 -2.72 -5.64
CA TYR A 318 -10.20 -3.13 -6.80
C TYR A 318 -9.42 -2.91 -8.10
N PHE A 319 -8.85 -1.72 -8.30
CA PHE A 319 -8.03 -1.42 -9.48
C PHE A 319 -6.82 -2.34 -9.59
N THR A 320 -6.13 -2.60 -8.48
CA THR A 320 -4.98 -3.50 -8.45
C THR A 320 -5.37 -4.95 -8.79
N LEU A 321 -6.50 -5.43 -8.28
CA LEU A 321 -7.01 -6.78 -8.57
C LEU A 321 -7.34 -6.94 -10.06
N ARG A 322 -8.09 -5.99 -10.63
CA ARG A 322 -8.45 -6.02 -12.05
C ARG A 322 -7.21 -5.90 -12.94
N GLU A 323 -6.27 -5.02 -12.59
CA GLU A 323 -5.03 -4.87 -13.35
C GLU A 323 -4.12 -6.12 -13.28
N LEU A 324 -3.90 -6.69 -12.09
CA LEU A 324 -3.07 -7.89 -11.93
C LEU A 324 -3.66 -9.13 -12.64
N MET A 325 -4.98 -9.28 -12.62
CA MET A 325 -5.70 -10.33 -13.35
C MET A 325 -5.46 -10.21 -14.86
N SER A 326 -5.51 -8.99 -15.37
CA SER A 326 -5.50 -8.73 -16.82
C SER A 326 -4.09 -8.55 -17.40
N ARG A 327 -3.08 -8.30 -16.55
CA ARG A 327 -1.67 -8.09 -16.94
C ARG A 327 -1.07 -9.21 -17.81
N PRO A 328 -1.29 -10.52 -17.55
CA PRO A 328 -0.73 -11.58 -18.40
C PRO A 328 -1.15 -11.46 -19.87
N PHE A 329 -2.35 -10.96 -20.14
CA PHE A 329 -2.88 -10.81 -21.50
C PHE A 329 -2.17 -9.69 -22.28
N VAL A 330 -1.70 -8.64 -21.60
CA VAL A 330 -0.84 -7.64 -22.23
C VAL A 330 0.44 -8.28 -22.74
N ARG A 331 1.08 -9.14 -21.93
CA ARG A 331 2.28 -9.88 -22.34
C ARG A 331 1.99 -10.78 -23.54
N LEU A 332 0.88 -11.52 -23.55
CA LEU A 332 0.51 -12.37 -24.69
C LEU A 332 0.47 -11.59 -26.00
N CYS A 333 -0.09 -10.37 -25.97
CA CYS A 333 -0.16 -9.49 -27.14
C CYS A 333 1.22 -8.90 -27.51
N VAL A 334 1.93 -8.29 -26.55
CA VAL A 334 3.20 -7.58 -26.79
C VAL A 334 4.29 -8.54 -27.26
N ASP A 335 4.39 -9.71 -26.65
CA ASP A 335 5.39 -10.75 -27.00
C ASP A 335 4.96 -11.57 -28.22
N ARG A 336 3.81 -11.26 -28.85
CA ARG A 336 3.28 -11.95 -30.05
C ARG A 336 3.02 -13.44 -29.84
N LEU A 337 2.72 -13.84 -28.59
CA LEU A 337 2.58 -15.24 -28.19
C LEU A 337 1.26 -15.85 -28.66
N VAL A 338 0.28 -15.04 -29.04
CA VAL A 338 -1.03 -15.47 -29.54
C VAL A 338 -1.19 -15.32 -31.06
N ASP A 339 -0.20 -14.72 -31.73
CA ASP A 339 -0.24 -14.56 -33.18
C ASP A 339 -0.24 -15.94 -33.86
N GLY A 340 -1.19 -16.17 -34.77
CA GLY A 340 -1.31 -17.44 -35.49
C GLY A 340 -2.02 -18.56 -34.73
N MET A 341 -2.48 -18.32 -33.49
CA MET A 341 -3.45 -19.20 -32.81
C MET A 341 -4.85 -19.05 -33.43
N ASP A 342 -5.79 -19.89 -33.01
CA ASP A 342 -7.21 -19.75 -33.40
C ASP A 342 -7.75 -18.31 -33.16
N PRO A 343 -8.33 -17.65 -34.19
CA PRO A 343 -8.88 -16.30 -34.09
C PRO A 343 -9.94 -16.10 -33.00
N THR A 344 -10.64 -17.15 -32.56
CA THR A 344 -11.63 -17.08 -31.48
C THR A 344 -11.03 -16.65 -30.13
N ILE A 345 -9.71 -16.75 -29.98
CA ILE A 345 -8.98 -16.36 -28.76
C ILE A 345 -8.64 -14.86 -28.77
N TYR A 346 -8.59 -14.22 -29.94
CA TYR A 346 -8.05 -12.86 -30.05
C TYR A 346 -8.90 -11.86 -29.27
N THR A 347 -10.23 -11.88 -29.45
CA THR A 347 -11.16 -10.97 -28.76
C THR A 347 -11.08 -11.03 -27.24
N PRO A 348 -11.18 -12.20 -26.56
CA PRO A 348 -11.06 -12.23 -25.11
C PRO A 348 -9.68 -11.79 -24.62
N VAL A 349 -8.60 -12.17 -25.31
CA VAL A 349 -7.23 -11.76 -24.94
C VAL A 349 -7.04 -10.25 -25.08
N THR A 350 -7.49 -9.65 -26.18
CA THR A 350 -7.34 -8.20 -26.40
C THR A 350 -8.27 -7.39 -25.49
N SER A 351 -9.44 -7.93 -25.14
CA SER A 351 -10.35 -7.34 -24.15
C SER A 351 -9.67 -7.22 -22.78
N PHE A 352 -9.13 -8.34 -22.24
CA PHE A 352 -8.39 -8.30 -20.98
C PHE A 352 -7.14 -7.41 -21.08
N ALA A 353 -6.37 -7.47 -22.17
CA ALA A 353 -5.22 -6.60 -22.35
C ALA A 353 -5.63 -5.10 -22.31
N SER A 354 -6.73 -4.73 -22.95
CA SER A 354 -7.26 -3.35 -22.96
C SER A 354 -7.72 -2.92 -21.56
N GLN A 355 -8.39 -3.82 -20.84
CA GLN A 355 -8.81 -3.60 -19.45
C GLN A 355 -7.60 -3.36 -18.53
N CYS A 356 -6.48 -4.07 -18.74
CA CYS A 356 -5.25 -3.81 -17.99
C CYS A 356 -4.76 -2.35 -18.18
N LEU A 357 -4.79 -1.85 -19.43
CA LEU A 357 -4.40 -0.46 -19.73
C LEU A 357 -5.38 0.54 -19.12
N GLN A 358 -6.68 0.22 -19.13
CA GLN A 358 -7.71 1.02 -18.47
C GLN A 358 -7.41 1.20 -16.97
N PHE A 359 -7.15 0.12 -16.24
CA PHE A 359 -6.83 0.20 -14.81
C PHE A 359 -5.45 0.80 -14.54
N CYS A 360 -4.51 0.74 -15.49
CA CYS A 360 -3.29 1.54 -15.41
C CYS A 360 -3.62 3.04 -15.43
N MET A 361 -4.45 3.50 -16.38
CA MET A 361 -4.87 4.91 -16.47
C MET A 361 -5.63 5.37 -15.23
N LEU A 362 -6.57 4.55 -14.75
CA LEU A 362 -7.33 4.88 -13.54
C LEU A 362 -6.42 5.04 -12.33
N LYS A 363 -5.43 4.16 -12.13
CA LYS A 363 -4.47 4.32 -11.02
C LYS A 363 -3.57 5.55 -11.18
N LEU A 364 -3.13 5.88 -12.40
CA LEU A 364 -2.33 7.07 -12.68
C LEU A 364 -3.11 8.35 -12.34
N GLY A 365 -4.39 8.41 -12.70
CA GLY A 365 -5.26 9.55 -12.38
C GLY A 365 -5.58 9.73 -10.89
N GLN A 366 -5.14 8.81 -10.02
CA GLN A 366 -5.36 8.86 -8.58
C GLN A 366 -4.08 9.15 -7.79
N VAL A 367 -2.99 9.45 -8.47
CA VAL A 367 -1.73 9.77 -7.81
C VAL A 367 -1.81 11.15 -7.16
N VAL A 368 -1.58 11.19 -5.84
CA VAL A 368 -1.54 12.44 -5.07
C VAL A 368 -0.22 12.54 -4.34
N GLY A 369 0.47 13.67 -4.47
CA GLY A 369 1.81 13.91 -3.93
C GLY A 369 1.91 14.20 -2.45
N HIS A 370 1.11 13.54 -1.61
CA HIS A 370 1.25 13.67 -0.17
C HIS A 370 2.13 12.54 0.41
N ARG A 371 2.90 12.84 1.46
CA ARG A 371 3.75 11.85 2.13
C ARG A 371 2.94 10.95 3.06
N HIS A 372 2.87 9.67 2.72
CA HIS A 372 2.27 8.63 3.55
C HIS A 372 3.04 7.31 3.44
N GLN A 373 2.77 6.33 4.31
CA GLN A 373 3.46 5.02 4.34
C GLN A 373 3.42 4.22 3.03
N GLY A 374 2.54 4.58 2.09
CA GLY A 374 2.36 3.92 0.81
C GLY A 374 2.97 4.68 -0.38
N ALA A 375 3.58 5.84 -0.17
CA ALA A 375 4.07 6.71 -1.24
C ALA A 375 5.09 6.01 -2.16
N TRP A 376 5.94 5.13 -1.60
CA TRP A 376 6.87 4.34 -2.40
C TRP A 376 6.16 3.38 -3.37
N TYR A 377 5.05 2.75 -2.94
CA TYR A 377 4.25 1.90 -3.83
C TYR A 377 3.58 2.70 -4.94
N THR A 378 3.20 3.95 -4.68
CA THR A 378 2.67 4.86 -5.71
C THR A 378 3.71 5.11 -6.80
N ILE A 379 4.97 5.39 -6.45
CA ILE A 379 6.08 5.53 -7.40
C ILE A 379 6.26 4.26 -8.26
N ARG A 380 6.27 3.09 -7.61
CA ARG A 380 6.40 1.79 -8.28
C ARG A 380 5.24 1.52 -9.22
N MET A 381 4.02 1.80 -8.77
CA MET A 381 2.81 1.68 -9.55
C MET A 381 2.84 2.58 -10.78
N THR A 382 3.17 3.86 -10.64
CA THR A 382 3.30 4.83 -11.75
C THR A 382 4.30 4.33 -12.78
N THR A 383 5.47 3.86 -12.33
CA THR A 383 6.51 3.33 -13.22
C THR A 383 6.03 2.07 -13.95
N SER A 384 5.40 1.13 -13.23
CA SER A 384 4.89 -0.10 -13.82
C SER A 384 3.78 0.18 -14.84
N SER A 385 2.88 1.10 -14.56
CA SER A 385 1.81 1.49 -15.49
C SER A 385 2.39 2.17 -16.74
N CYS A 386 3.39 3.06 -16.59
CA CYS A 386 4.12 3.64 -17.71
C CYS A 386 4.77 2.57 -18.60
N LEU A 387 5.48 1.61 -18.00
CA LEU A 387 6.10 0.50 -18.73
C LEU A 387 5.06 -0.35 -19.50
N THR A 388 3.94 -0.68 -18.86
CA THR A 388 2.88 -1.47 -19.49
C THR A 388 2.24 -0.75 -20.68
N LEU A 389 1.92 0.54 -20.53
CA LEU A 389 1.35 1.38 -21.59
C LEU A 389 2.34 1.54 -22.75
N ALA A 390 3.60 1.84 -22.45
CA ALA A 390 4.66 2.01 -23.44
C ALA A 390 4.99 0.71 -24.19
N ALA A 391 4.93 -0.44 -23.51
CA ALA A 391 5.15 -1.73 -24.15
C ALA A 391 4.10 -2.03 -25.22
N VAL A 392 2.82 -1.74 -24.95
CA VAL A 392 1.76 -1.86 -25.96
C VAL A 392 1.95 -0.86 -27.09
N HIS A 393 2.20 0.41 -26.77
CA HIS A 393 2.46 1.45 -27.77
C HIS A 393 3.57 1.06 -28.74
N ARG A 394 4.71 0.60 -28.20
CA ARG A 394 5.85 0.15 -29.00
C ARG A 394 5.52 -1.06 -29.86
N ALA A 395 4.79 -2.03 -29.32
CA ALA A 395 4.41 -3.24 -30.04
C ALA A 395 3.44 -2.94 -31.21
N GLN A 396 2.50 -2.01 -31.02
CA GLN A 396 1.59 -1.53 -32.07
C GLN A 396 2.36 -0.82 -33.18
N HIS A 397 3.23 0.13 -32.81
CA HIS A 397 4.04 0.86 -33.79
C HIS A 397 4.91 -0.07 -34.64
N GLN A 398 5.56 -1.07 -34.04
CA GLN A 398 6.35 -2.06 -34.77
C GLN A 398 5.51 -2.91 -35.73
N ALA A 399 4.25 -3.20 -35.39
CA ALA A 399 3.35 -3.93 -36.27
C ALA A 399 3.02 -3.09 -37.52
N ASP A 400 2.80 -1.78 -37.32
CA ASP A 400 2.49 -0.84 -38.39
C ASP A 400 3.69 -0.63 -39.33
N GLU A 401 4.90 -0.42 -38.78
CA GLU A 401 6.15 -0.30 -39.56
C GLU A 401 6.41 -1.52 -40.45
N CYS A 402 6.16 -2.71 -39.92
CA CYS A 402 6.35 -3.97 -40.63
C CYS A 402 5.14 -4.36 -41.50
N GLN A 403 4.08 -3.54 -41.53
CA GLN A 403 2.79 -3.86 -42.19
C GLN A 403 2.26 -5.25 -41.80
N ALA A 404 2.54 -5.68 -40.57
CA ALA A 404 2.18 -6.99 -40.07
C ALA A 404 0.85 -6.91 -39.34
N VAL A 405 -0.10 -7.78 -39.71
CA VAL A 405 -1.34 -7.94 -38.93
C VAL A 405 -0.99 -8.67 -37.63
N ARG A 406 -1.13 -7.99 -36.50
CA ARG A 406 -0.76 -8.50 -35.17
C ARG A 406 -1.93 -8.36 -34.21
N VAL A 407 -2.09 -9.32 -33.30
CA VAL A 407 -3.20 -9.29 -32.32
C VAL A 407 -3.15 -8.02 -31.45
N VAL A 408 -1.95 -7.51 -31.17
CA VAL A 408 -1.74 -6.28 -30.37
C VAL A 408 -2.37 -5.01 -30.97
N GLN A 409 -2.61 -4.96 -32.28
CA GLN A 409 -3.29 -3.82 -32.94
C GLN A 409 -4.75 -3.68 -32.48
N ASN A 410 -5.35 -4.75 -31.96
CA ASN A 410 -6.72 -4.73 -31.41
C ASN A 410 -6.77 -4.39 -29.91
N VAL A 411 -5.64 -4.09 -29.26
CA VAL A 411 -5.60 -3.63 -27.87
C VAL A 411 -5.86 -2.14 -27.83
N ILE A 412 -6.83 -1.70 -27.03
CA ILE A 412 -7.19 -0.28 -26.91
C ILE A 412 -6.21 0.42 -25.99
N LEU A 413 -5.29 1.19 -26.58
CA LEU A 413 -4.37 2.07 -25.87
C LEU A 413 -4.98 3.48 -25.79
N PRO A 414 -5.21 4.05 -24.59
CA PRO A 414 -5.78 5.39 -24.46
C PRO A 414 -4.83 6.46 -25.03
N GLU A 415 -5.30 7.34 -25.92
CA GLU A 415 -4.45 8.35 -26.57
C GLU A 415 -3.77 9.29 -25.56
N THR A 416 -4.44 9.59 -24.45
CA THR A 416 -3.97 10.47 -23.37
C THR A 416 -3.01 9.79 -22.39
N TRP A 417 -2.52 8.59 -22.69
CA TRP A 417 -1.70 7.84 -21.73
C TRP A 417 -0.39 8.55 -21.36
N ARG A 418 0.23 9.28 -22.30
CA ARG A 418 1.45 10.07 -22.02
C ARG A 418 1.16 11.17 -21.01
N ASP A 419 0.08 11.92 -21.23
CA ASP A 419 -0.34 13.00 -20.35
C ASP A 419 -0.70 12.46 -18.97
N GLY A 420 -1.40 11.33 -18.90
CA GLY A 420 -1.73 10.67 -17.63
C GLY A 420 -0.49 10.24 -16.84
N VAL A 421 0.55 9.71 -17.51
CA VAL A 421 1.83 9.40 -16.87
C VAL A 421 2.55 10.67 -16.43
N GLY A 422 2.62 11.70 -17.29
CA GLY A 422 3.25 12.98 -16.98
C GLY A 422 2.63 13.64 -15.75
N GLN A 423 1.30 13.77 -15.74
CA GLN A 423 0.54 14.31 -14.59
C GLN A 423 0.77 13.52 -13.31
N ALA A 424 0.84 12.19 -13.38
CA ALA A 424 1.12 11.35 -12.22
C ALA A 424 2.55 11.54 -11.67
N VAL A 425 3.54 11.75 -12.55
CA VAL A 425 4.92 12.06 -12.15
C VAL A 425 4.99 13.45 -11.53
N ASP A 426 4.40 14.45 -12.17
CA ASP A 426 4.38 15.84 -11.69
C ASP A 426 3.67 15.94 -10.34
N SER A 427 2.53 15.27 -10.20
CA SER A 427 1.74 15.25 -8.95
C SER A 427 2.49 14.61 -7.79
N ASN A 428 3.45 13.71 -8.05
CA ASN A 428 4.24 13.01 -7.02
C ASN A 428 5.73 13.39 -7.10
N GLN A 429 6.04 14.54 -7.69
CA GLN A 429 7.39 14.95 -8.00
C GLN A 429 8.31 15.04 -6.77
N PRO A 430 7.89 15.58 -5.61
CA PRO A 430 8.73 15.64 -4.42
C PRO A 430 9.26 14.26 -3.99
N GLN A 431 8.43 13.22 -4.11
CA GLN A 431 8.76 11.85 -3.75
C GLN A 431 9.64 11.20 -4.82
N PHE A 432 9.41 11.49 -6.11
CA PHE A 432 10.28 11.04 -7.20
C PHE A 432 11.67 11.67 -7.17
N ASP A 433 11.81 12.87 -6.60
CA ASP A 433 13.10 13.58 -6.48
C ASP A 433 13.92 13.12 -5.27
N GLU A 434 13.38 12.24 -4.42
CA GLU A 434 14.14 11.68 -3.32
C GLU A 434 15.21 10.68 -3.79
N PRO A 435 16.40 10.68 -3.15
CA PRO A 435 17.47 9.74 -3.48
C PRO A 435 17.20 8.31 -2.96
N ASN A 436 16.21 8.15 -2.08
CA ASN A 436 15.92 6.90 -1.40
C ASN A 436 15.04 5.96 -2.26
N GLY A 437 15.17 4.66 -2.02
CA GLY A 437 14.25 3.65 -2.59
C GLY A 437 14.28 3.51 -4.11
N GLY A 438 15.27 4.13 -4.78
CA GLY A 438 15.40 4.16 -6.23
C GLY A 438 14.41 5.10 -6.93
N ALA A 439 13.74 6.00 -6.19
CA ALA A 439 12.71 6.87 -6.75
C ALA A 439 13.22 7.75 -7.91
N SER A 440 14.37 8.40 -7.73
CA SER A 440 15.01 9.21 -8.78
C SER A 440 15.38 8.40 -10.04
N ASN A 441 15.80 7.15 -9.87
CA ASN A 441 16.13 6.28 -11.00
C ASN A 441 14.87 5.88 -11.77
N LEU A 442 13.78 5.61 -11.06
CA LEU A 442 12.48 5.31 -11.67
C LEU A 442 11.93 6.53 -12.43
N LYS A 443 12.12 7.75 -11.88
CA LYS A 443 11.80 9.00 -12.59
C LYS A 443 12.53 9.10 -13.93
N GLN A 444 13.83 8.80 -13.95
CA GLN A 444 14.63 8.80 -15.19
C GLN A 444 14.12 7.77 -16.20
N VAL A 445 13.77 6.56 -15.74
CA VAL A 445 13.19 5.52 -16.62
C VAL A 445 11.88 6.00 -17.23
N VAL A 446 10.97 6.56 -16.42
CA VAL A 446 9.69 7.10 -16.92
C VAL A 446 9.92 8.25 -17.89
N GLY A 447 10.82 9.18 -17.60
CA GLY A 447 11.18 10.28 -18.48
C GLY A 447 11.69 9.80 -19.84
N ALA A 448 12.65 8.87 -19.86
CA ALA A 448 13.18 8.30 -21.09
C ALA A 448 12.11 7.56 -21.93
N ILE A 449 11.16 6.89 -21.26
CA ILE A 449 10.03 6.26 -21.94
C ILE A 449 9.16 7.33 -22.59
N LEU A 450 8.79 8.38 -21.87
CA LEU A 450 7.98 9.47 -22.42
C LEU A 450 8.67 10.15 -23.61
N GLU A 451 9.95 10.50 -23.49
CA GLU A 451 10.75 11.10 -24.57
C GLU A 451 10.80 10.20 -25.81
N SER A 452 11.27 8.95 -25.65
CA SER A 452 11.41 8.02 -26.78
C SER A 452 10.09 7.75 -27.48
N SER A 453 8.98 7.88 -26.75
CA SER A 453 7.66 7.62 -27.28
C SER A 453 7.11 8.77 -28.12
N MET A 454 7.64 9.99 -27.98
CA MET A 454 7.30 11.16 -28.81
C MET A 454 7.94 11.11 -30.21
N ASP A 455 9.06 10.41 -30.36
CA ASP A 455 9.78 10.27 -31.63
C ASP A 455 8.99 9.48 -32.68
N TYR A 456 7.95 8.76 -32.25
CA TYR A 456 7.03 8.00 -33.10
C TYR A 456 5.76 8.84 -33.32
N GLN A 457 5.81 9.81 -34.23
CA GLN A 457 4.59 10.53 -34.65
C GLN A 457 3.58 9.53 -35.21
N THR A 458 2.34 9.60 -34.72
CA THR A 458 1.18 9.03 -35.39
C THR A 458 1.17 9.52 -36.85
N PRO A 459 0.99 8.64 -37.85
CA PRO A 459 0.78 9.09 -39.22
C PRO A 459 -0.39 10.07 -39.20
N LEU A 460 -0.14 11.32 -39.61
CA LEU A 460 -1.20 12.28 -39.91
C LEU A 460 -2.10 11.62 -40.98
N GLU A 461 -3.37 11.42 -40.64
CA GLU A 461 -4.40 10.86 -41.52
C GLU A 461 -4.49 11.55 -42.88
#